data_AF-A0A7W5AQ00-F1
#
_entry.id   AF-A0A7W5AQ00-F1
#
_cell.length_a   1.000
_cell.length_b   1.000
_cell.length_c   1.000
_cell.angle_alpha   90.00
_cell.angle_beta   90.00
_cell.angle_gamma   90.00
#
_symmetry.space_group_name_H-M   'P 1'
#
loop_
_entity.id
_entity.type
_entity.pdbx_description
1 polymer ?
#
loop_
_entity_poly.entity_id
_entity_poly.type
_entity_poly.pdbx_seq_one_letter_code
_entity_poly.pdbx_strand_id
1 'polypeptide(L)'
;MSVDAVTDDEVARLRRELERLRTENHRLSRLLDLRGQDTTPAPEQLAAIATPGPVTKASPVREKLAFYVNLFRGRRDAYAKRWENDRLGTAGWSPTVAGGWRKGMDRRTAAYLPLTPEVVAAHLVGDVFMGLYPLLTDNSCHFLAADFDGSTAMLDALAYCKAARATGVPAALEISQSGRGAHAWIFFTDPIPAATARSVGTVPVA
;
A
#
# COMPACT_ATOMS: atom_id res chain seq x y z
N MET A 1 11.60 25.54 39.85
CA MET A 1 12.19 24.29 39.29
C MET A 1 12.07 24.41 37.79
N SER A 2 13.19 24.65 37.09
CA SER A 2 13.21 25.01 35.65
C SER A 2 12.98 23.78 34.78
N VAL A 3 12.26 23.99 33.66
CA VAL A 3 11.99 23.01 32.59
C VAL A 3 13.31 22.44 32.02
N ASP A 4 14.40 23.19 32.08
CA ASP A 4 15.73 22.81 31.59
C ASP A 4 16.36 21.63 32.36
N ALA A 5 16.06 21.49 33.65
CA ALA A 5 16.60 20.41 34.48
C ALA A 5 15.91 19.06 34.20
N VAL A 6 14.65 19.11 33.77
CA VAL A 6 13.86 17.91 33.41
C VAL A 6 14.35 17.34 32.07
N THR A 7 14.74 18.20 31.13
CA THR A 7 15.31 17.79 29.84
C THR A 7 16.70 17.17 29.98
N ASP A 8 17.55 17.69 30.88
CA ASP A 8 18.90 17.16 31.07
C ASP A 8 18.92 15.77 31.73
N ASP A 9 18.04 15.53 32.71
CA ASP A 9 17.93 14.21 33.34
C ASP A 9 17.34 13.16 32.36
N GLU A 10 16.39 13.58 31.52
CA GLU A 10 15.84 12.73 30.47
C GLU A 10 16.88 12.38 29.40
N VAL A 11 17.69 13.36 28.98
CA VAL A 11 18.83 13.12 28.07
C VAL A 11 19.86 12.18 28.69
N ALA A 12 20.17 12.35 29.98
CA ALA A 12 21.10 11.47 30.69
C ALA A 12 20.54 10.04 30.81
N ARG A 13 19.25 9.89 31.08
CA ARG A 13 18.56 8.58 31.10
C ARG A 13 18.61 7.91 29.73
N LEU A 14 18.31 8.65 28.66
CA LEU A 14 18.33 8.14 27.29
C LEU A 14 19.73 7.70 26.86
N ARG A 15 20.78 8.44 27.25
CA ARG A 15 22.17 8.06 26.97
C ARG A 15 22.55 6.75 27.67
N ARG A 16 22.17 6.58 28.95
CA ARG A 16 22.40 5.33 29.69
C ARG A 16 21.69 4.14 29.03
N GLU A 17 20.44 4.33 28.61
CA GLU A 17 19.68 3.27 27.96
C GLU A 17 20.26 2.94 26.57
N LEU A 18 20.72 3.93 25.81
CA LEU A 18 21.41 3.71 24.54
C LEU A 18 22.69 2.87 24.71
N GLU A 19 23.48 3.17 25.72
CA GLU A 19 24.71 2.43 26.04
C GLU A 19 24.43 0.98 26.41
N ARG A 20 23.40 0.77 27.24
CA ARG A 20 22.91 -0.56 27.62
C ARG A 20 22.44 -1.34 26.40
N LEU A 21 21.60 -0.74 25.56
CA LEU A 21 21.07 -1.37 24.35
C LEU A 21 22.19 -1.72 23.37
N ARG A 22 23.19 -0.84 23.18
CA ARG A 22 24.37 -1.12 22.34
C ARG A 22 25.18 -2.30 22.87
N THR A 23 25.38 -2.37 24.17
CA THR A 23 26.10 -3.48 24.82
C THR A 23 25.36 -4.80 24.62
N GLU A 24 24.05 -4.81 24.81
CA GLU A 24 23.22 -5.99 24.62
C GLU A 24 23.17 -6.42 23.14
N ASN A 25 23.08 -5.47 22.22
CA ASN A 25 23.15 -5.76 20.78
C ASN A 25 24.47 -6.43 20.40
N HIS A 26 25.60 -5.94 20.95
CA HIS A 26 26.90 -6.57 20.72
C HIS A 26 26.95 -8.00 21.25
N ARG A 27 26.38 -8.23 22.44
CA ARG A 27 26.30 -9.57 23.06
C ARG A 27 25.45 -10.53 22.23
N LEU A 28 24.26 -10.09 21.79
CA LEU A 28 23.34 -10.89 20.98
C LEU A 28 23.95 -11.19 19.60
N SER A 29 24.58 -10.20 18.97
CA SER A 29 25.28 -10.39 17.69
C SER A 29 26.36 -11.47 17.83
N ARG A 30 27.22 -11.41 18.87
CA ARG A 30 28.20 -12.50 19.08
C ARG A 30 27.56 -13.88 19.26
N LEU A 31 26.43 -13.99 19.96
CA LEU A 31 25.75 -15.27 20.16
C LEU A 31 25.16 -15.84 18.86
N LEU A 32 24.69 -14.97 17.98
CA LEU A 32 24.15 -15.34 16.67
C LEU A 32 25.28 -15.73 15.70
N ASP A 33 26.42 -15.03 15.72
CA ASP A 33 27.63 -15.39 14.95
C ASP A 33 28.12 -16.80 15.30
N LEU A 34 28.16 -17.12 16.60
CA LEU A 34 28.53 -18.45 17.08
C LEU A 34 27.58 -19.57 16.61
N ARG A 35 26.36 -19.23 16.20
CA ARG A 35 25.38 -20.16 15.61
C ARG A 35 25.46 -20.21 14.08
N GLY A 36 26.41 -19.50 13.46
CA GLY A 36 26.54 -19.40 12.01
C GLY A 36 25.41 -18.60 11.35
N GLN A 37 24.73 -17.73 12.10
CA GLN A 37 23.72 -16.82 11.58
C GLN A 37 24.39 -15.50 11.19
N ASP A 38 24.00 -14.89 10.07
CA ASP A 38 24.51 -13.57 9.67
C ASP A 38 23.97 -12.50 10.64
N THR A 39 24.88 -11.80 11.31
CA THR A 39 24.58 -10.80 12.35
C THR A 39 24.89 -9.40 11.93
N THR A 40 25.37 -9.22 10.71
CA THR A 40 25.62 -7.91 10.14
C THR A 40 24.32 -7.13 10.27
N PRO A 41 24.25 -6.07 11.11
CA PRO A 41 23.04 -5.30 11.23
C PRO A 41 22.77 -4.77 9.83
N ALA A 42 21.66 -5.22 9.23
CA ALA A 42 21.20 -4.65 7.98
C ALA A 42 21.23 -3.13 8.19
N PRO A 43 21.88 -2.35 7.29
CA PRO A 43 22.03 -0.92 7.47
C PRO A 43 20.69 -0.40 7.94
N GLU A 44 20.69 0.24 9.12
CA GLU A 44 19.48 0.78 9.71
C GLU A 44 18.84 1.59 8.59
N GLN A 45 17.75 1.06 8.03
CA GLN A 45 17.02 1.73 6.97
C GLN A 45 16.29 2.85 7.69
N LEU A 46 17.05 3.86 8.14
CA LEU A 46 16.62 5.25 8.12
C LEU A 46 15.92 5.34 6.80
N ALA A 47 14.59 5.37 6.82
CA ALA A 47 13.76 5.44 5.65
C ALA A 47 14.43 6.51 4.80
N ALA A 48 15.14 6.08 3.74
CA ALA A 48 15.96 6.99 2.96
C ALA A 48 14.99 8.09 2.62
N ILE A 49 15.27 9.33 3.04
CA ILE A 49 14.34 10.44 2.88
C ILE A 49 14.09 10.47 1.38
N ALA A 50 12.96 9.89 0.98
CA ALA A 50 12.73 9.58 -0.40
C ALA A 50 12.66 10.95 -1.06
N THR A 51 13.51 11.18 -2.06
CA THR A 51 13.43 12.39 -2.86
C THR A 51 11.96 12.54 -3.24
N PRO A 52 11.32 13.69 -2.96
CA PRO A 52 9.89 13.85 -3.21
C PRO A 52 9.59 13.39 -4.63
N GLY A 53 8.59 12.50 -4.76
CA GLY A 53 8.17 12.01 -6.07
C GLY A 53 7.74 13.18 -6.98
N PRO A 54 7.51 12.91 -8.27
CA PRO A 54 7.19 13.94 -9.26
C PRO A 54 5.91 14.72 -8.94
N VAL A 55 5.05 14.18 -8.08
CA VAL A 55 3.81 14.82 -7.61
C VAL A 55 3.85 14.94 -6.09
N THR A 56 3.51 16.13 -5.60
CA THR A 56 3.46 16.46 -4.17
C THR A 56 2.09 16.99 -3.78
N LYS A 57 1.88 17.25 -2.48
CA LYS A 57 0.66 17.92 -2.00
C LYS A 57 0.47 19.32 -2.59
N ALA A 58 1.54 20.00 -3.01
CA ALA A 58 1.47 21.32 -3.63
C ALA A 58 1.21 21.27 -5.14
N SER A 59 1.33 20.10 -5.79
CA SER A 59 1.11 19.98 -7.22
C SER A 59 -0.34 20.33 -7.63
N PRO A 60 -0.55 20.86 -8.85
CA PRO A 60 -1.87 21.10 -9.41
C PRO A 60 -2.76 19.85 -9.37
N VAL A 61 -4.07 20.04 -9.20
CA VAL A 61 -5.06 18.94 -9.17
C VAL A 61 -4.95 18.07 -10.42
N ARG A 62 -4.80 18.69 -11.60
CA ARG A 62 -4.64 17.99 -12.88
C ARG A 62 -3.47 17.00 -12.88
N GLU A 63 -2.32 17.38 -12.31
CA GLU A 63 -1.13 16.53 -12.25
C GLU A 63 -1.34 15.36 -11.28
N LYS A 64 -1.97 15.61 -10.12
CA LYS A 64 -2.33 14.54 -9.17
C LYS A 64 -3.28 13.52 -9.80
N LEU A 65 -4.30 13.97 -10.52
CA LEU A 65 -5.23 13.09 -11.22
C LEU A 65 -4.53 12.30 -12.32
N ALA A 66 -3.69 12.95 -13.13
CA ALA A 66 -2.93 12.28 -14.18
C ALA A 66 -1.99 11.22 -13.60
N PHE A 67 -1.32 11.54 -12.49
CA PHE A 67 -0.43 10.62 -11.79
C PHE A 67 -1.19 9.40 -11.24
N TYR A 68 -2.32 9.61 -10.57
CA TYR A 68 -3.15 8.51 -10.05
C TYR A 68 -3.63 7.59 -11.17
N VAL A 69 -4.19 8.15 -12.25
CA VAL A 69 -4.69 7.36 -13.39
C VAL A 69 -3.54 6.64 -14.11
N ASN A 70 -2.34 7.22 -14.12
CA ASN A 70 -1.16 6.58 -14.70
C ASN A 70 -0.59 5.44 -13.85
N LEU A 71 -0.68 5.51 -12.52
CA LEU A 71 -0.28 4.42 -11.64
C LEU A 71 -1.32 3.30 -11.64
N PHE A 72 -2.59 3.64 -11.40
CA PHE A 72 -3.67 2.68 -11.24
C PHE A 72 -4.42 2.44 -12.56
N ARG A 73 -3.69 2.00 -13.58
CA ARG A 73 -4.25 1.69 -14.90
C ARG A 73 -5.00 0.35 -14.87
N GLY A 74 -6.31 0.45 -14.74
CA GLY A 74 -7.25 -0.66 -14.95
C GLY A 74 -8.20 -0.40 -16.10
N ARG A 75 -9.33 -1.11 -16.09
CA ARG A 75 -10.44 -0.84 -17.01
C ARG A 75 -10.98 0.57 -16.83
N ARG A 76 -11.27 1.22 -17.96
CA ARG A 76 -11.83 2.59 -18.00
C ARG A 76 -13.31 2.62 -18.35
N ASP A 77 -13.85 1.50 -18.81
CA ASP A 77 -15.24 1.32 -19.21
C ASP A 77 -16.17 0.94 -18.05
N ALA A 78 -15.62 0.65 -16.87
CA ALA A 78 -16.39 0.38 -15.65
C ALA A 78 -15.60 0.75 -14.38
N TYR A 79 -16.32 1.13 -13.33
CA TYR A 79 -15.80 1.24 -11.97
C TYR A 79 -16.85 0.76 -10.96
N ALA A 80 -16.41 0.36 -9.76
CA ALA A 80 -17.31 -0.06 -8.68
C ALA A 80 -17.57 1.08 -7.70
N LYS A 81 -18.73 1.07 -7.04
CA LYS A 81 -19.01 1.86 -5.85
C LYS A 81 -19.28 0.95 -4.66
N ARG A 82 -18.86 1.43 -3.48
CA ARG A 82 -19.25 0.83 -2.21
C ARG A 82 -20.74 1.11 -1.98
N TRP A 83 -21.48 0.09 -1.56
CA TRP A 83 -22.85 0.20 -1.09
C TRP A 83 -22.92 -0.36 0.33
N GLU A 84 -23.84 0.18 1.11
CA GLU A 84 -24.08 -0.22 2.49
C GLU A 84 -25.59 -0.34 2.70
N ASN A 85 -25.98 -1.30 3.52
CA ASN A 85 -27.34 -1.53 3.96
C ASN A 85 -27.35 -1.56 5.48
N ASP A 86 -27.58 -0.39 6.07
CA ASP A 86 -27.56 -0.18 7.52
C ASP A 86 -28.53 -1.09 8.27
N ARG A 87 -29.68 -1.41 7.65
CA ARG A 87 -30.70 -2.27 8.26
C ARG A 87 -30.23 -3.71 8.43
N LEU A 88 -29.45 -4.21 7.47
CA LEU A 88 -28.92 -5.57 7.48
C LEU A 88 -27.47 -5.65 7.97
N GLY A 89 -26.83 -4.49 8.24
CA GLY A 89 -25.41 -4.42 8.59
C GLY A 89 -24.49 -4.98 7.50
N THR A 90 -24.93 -4.95 6.24
CA THR A 90 -24.16 -5.51 5.11
C THR A 90 -23.61 -4.40 4.24
N ALA A 91 -22.42 -4.62 3.70
CA ALA A 91 -21.77 -3.72 2.77
C ALA A 91 -21.09 -4.52 1.66
N GLY A 92 -20.81 -3.86 0.55
CA GLY A 92 -20.08 -4.48 -0.53
C GLY A 92 -19.75 -3.52 -1.65
N TRP A 93 -19.20 -4.08 -2.71
CA TRP A 93 -18.83 -3.35 -3.91
C TRP A 93 -19.66 -3.84 -5.08
N SER A 94 -20.13 -2.92 -5.92
CA SER A 94 -20.86 -3.29 -7.13
C SER A 94 -20.45 -2.39 -8.29
N PRO A 95 -20.38 -2.91 -9.54
CA PRO A 95 -20.15 -2.07 -10.69
C PRO A 95 -21.21 -0.96 -10.76
N THR A 96 -20.82 0.23 -11.16
CA THR A 96 -21.75 1.33 -11.30
C THR A 96 -22.46 1.23 -12.65
N VAL A 97 -23.78 1.23 -12.63
CA VAL A 97 -24.63 1.16 -13.83
C VAL A 97 -25.55 2.38 -13.91
N ALA A 98 -25.79 2.86 -15.13
CA ALA A 98 -26.69 3.99 -15.36
C ALA A 98 -28.11 3.65 -14.85
N GLY A 99 -28.69 4.53 -14.02
CA GLY A 99 -30.00 4.29 -13.42
C GLY A 99 -30.05 3.26 -12.30
N GLY A 100 -28.90 2.73 -11.85
CA GLY A 100 -28.78 1.81 -10.72
C GLY A 100 -29.20 0.36 -11.02
N TRP A 101 -28.80 -0.55 -10.13
CA TRP A 101 -29.17 -1.96 -10.22
C TRP A 101 -30.66 -2.16 -9.93
N ARG A 102 -31.34 -2.97 -10.76
CA ARG A 102 -32.73 -3.38 -10.58
C ARG A 102 -32.84 -4.89 -10.50
N LYS A 103 -33.82 -5.39 -9.75
CA LYS A 103 -34.08 -6.84 -9.63
C LYS A 103 -34.36 -7.42 -11.02
N GLY A 104 -33.66 -8.50 -11.38
CA GLY A 104 -33.82 -9.18 -12.67
C GLY A 104 -33.09 -8.53 -13.86
N MET A 105 -32.31 -7.47 -13.65
CA MET A 105 -31.47 -6.87 -14.70
C MET A 105 -30.38 -7.85 -15.14
N ASP A 106 -30.25 -8.09 -16.45
CA ASP A 106 -29.14 -8.85 -16.99
C ASP A 106 -27.84 -8.04 -16.84
N ARG A 107 -26.87 -8.65 -16.17
CA ARG A 107 -25.55 -8.05 -15.95
C ARG A 107 -24.79 -7.88 -17.26
N ARG A 108 -24.99 -8.75 -18.25
CA ARG A 108 -24.24 -8.73 -19.52
C ARG A 108 -24.62 -7.55 -20.41
N THR A 109 -25.85 -7.05 -20.28
CA THR A 109 -26.38 -5.94 -21.08
C THR A 109 -26.52 -4.64 -20.28
N ALA A 110 -26.05 -4.62 -19.03
CA ALA A 110 -26.15 -3.44 -18.19
C ALA A 110 -25.29 -2.30 -18.75
N ALA A 111 -25.81 -1.06 -18.68
CA ALA A 111 -25.09 0.13 -19.10
C ALA A 111 -24.11 0.56 -18.00
N TYR A 112 -22.90 -0.02 -18.01
CA TYR A 112 -21.83 0.33 -17.09
C TYR A 112 -21.35 1.77 -17.30
N LEU A 113 -21.08 2.48 -16.20
CA LEU A 113 -20.54 3.83 -16.26
C LEU A 113 -19.01 3.81 -16.33
N PRO A 114 -18.39 4.61 -17.21
CA PRO A 114 -16.95 4.67 -17.35
C PRO A 114 -16.29 5.35 -16.14
N LEU A 115 -15.01 5.04 -15.93
CA LEU A 115 -14.16 5.73 -14.96
C LEU A 115 -13.72 7.08 -15.54
N THR A 116 -14.35 8.16 -15.10
CA THR A 116 -14.05 9.52 -15.56
C THR A 116 -13.11 10.26 -14.61
N PRO A 117 -12.40 11.31 -15.07
CA PRO A 117 -11.56 12.15 -14.21
C PRO A 117 -12.31 12.73 -13.00
N GLU A 118 -13.60 13.04 -13.17
CA GLU A 118 -14.45 13.59 -12.11
C GLU A 118 -14.71 12.55 -11.01
N VAL A 119 -14.92 11.28 -11.39
CA VAL A 119 -15.07 10.18 -10.43
C VAL A 119 -13.77 9.96 -9.66
N VAL A 120 -12.62 10.01 -10.33
CA VAL A 120 -11.30 9.92 -9.69
C VAL A 120 -11.08 11.09 -8.74
N ALA A 121 -11.43 12.31 -9.16
CA ALA A 121 -11.30 13.50 -8.31
C ALA A 121 -12.17 13.40 -7.05
N ALA A 122 -13.44 13.03 -7.20
CA ALA A 122 -14.37 12.77 -6.09
C ALA A 122 -13.83 11.68 -5.15
N HIS A 123 -13.16 10.66 -5.71
CA HIS A 123 -12.54 9.63 -4.89
C HIS A 123 -11.37 10.14 -4.04
N LEU A 124 -10.46 10.88 -4.65
CA LEU A 124 -9.26 11.37 -3.95
C LEU A 124 -9.56 12.40 -2.86
N VAL A 125 -10.70 13.07 -2.91
CA VAL A 125 -11.17 13.98 -1.84
C VAL A 125 -12.07 13.29 -0.81
N GLY A 126 -12.45 12.03 -1.04
CA GLY A 126 -13.27 11.24 -0.12
C GLY A 126 -14.79 11.38 -0.30
N ASP A 127 -15.26 12.07 -1.34
CA ASP A 127 -16.68 12.21 -1.63
C ASP A 127 -17.32 10.90 -2.11
N VAL A 128 -16.53 10.05 -2.79
CA VAL A 128 -16.96 8.75 -3.30
C VAL A 128 -15.88 7.69 -3.06
N PHE A 129 -16.28 6.50 -2.61
CA PHE A 129 -15.38 5.35 -2.60
C PHE A 129 -15.55 4.55 -3.89
N MET A 130 -14.58 4.67 -4.79
CA MET A 130 -14.55 3.93 -6.05
C MET A 130 -13.66 2.68 -5.94
N GLY A 131 -14.07 1.61 -6.61
CA GLY A 131 -13.27 0.41 -6.80
C GLY A 131 -12.84 0.29 -8.25
N LEU A 132 -11.60 -0.15 -8.46
CA LEU A 132 -11.02 -0.34 -9.78
C LEU A 132 -11.10 -1.80 -10.22
N TYR A 133 -11.18 -2.01 -11.54
CA TYR A 133 -11.04 -3.33 -12.14
C TYR A 133 -9.65 -3.45 -12.78
N PRO A 134 -8.68 -4.11 -12.12
CA PRO A 134 -7.26 -4.09 -12.53
C PRO A 134 -6.97 -4.93 -13.78
N LEU A 135 -7.80 -5.94 -14.06
CA LEU A 135 -7.63 -6.82 -15.22
C LEU A 135 -8.21 -6.18 -16.48
N LEU A 136 -7.37 -6.02 -17.49
CA LEU A 136 -7.77 -5.61 -18.83
C LEU A 136 -8.48 -6.75 -19.58
N THR A 137 -9.07 -6.44 -20.73
CA THR A 137 -9.88 -7.39 -21.51
C THR A 137 -9.09 -8.57 -22.07
N ASP A 138 -7.76 -8.41 -22.18
CA ASP A 138 -6.82 -9.45 -22.62
C ASP A 138 -6.17 -10.21 -21.44
N ASN A 139 -6.69 -10.04 -20.22
CA ASN A 139 -6.14 -10.59 -18.97
C ASN A 139 -4.73 -10.09 -18.59
N SER A 140 -4.31 -8.94 -19.13
CA SER A 140 -3.13 -8.21 -18.65
C SER A 140 -3.48 -7.25 -17.50
N CYS A 141 -2.46 -6.74 -16.79
CA CYS A 141 -2.59 -5.70 -15.79
C CYS A 141 -1.34 -4.81 -15.72
N HIS A 142 -1.50 -3.61 -15.15
CA HIS A 142 -0.40 -2.65 -14.96
C HIS A 142 0.13 -2.61 -13.53
N PHE A 143 -0.52 -3.30 -12.61
CA PHE A 143 -0.09 -3.34 -11.22
C PHE A 143 -0.49 -4.64 -10.55
N LEU A 144 0.19 -4.94 -9.46
CA LEU A 144 -0.11 -5.97 -8.49
C LEU A 144 -0.37 -5.31 -7.14
N ALA A 145 -1.41 -5.77 -6.45
CA ALA A 145 -1.66 -5.47 -5.05
C ALA A 145 -1.46 -6.75 -4.23
N ALA A 146 -0.61 -6.70 -3.22
CA ALA A 146 -0.55 -7.70 -2.16
C ALA A 146 -1.25 -7.12 -0.93
N ASP A 147 -2.31 -7.79 -0.49
CA ASP A 147 -3.15 -7.38 0.62
C ASP A 147 -2.73 -8.11 1.90
N PHE A 148 -2.47 -7.35 2.96
CA PHE A 148 -2.07 -7.87 4.26
C PHE A 148 -3.11 -7.47 5.31
N ASP A 149 -3.70 -8.49 5.91
CA ASP A 149 -4.71 -8.38 6.95
C ASP A 149 -4.26 -9.05 8.25
N GLY A 150 -4.90 -8.67 9.34
CA GLY A 150 -4.67 -9.26 10.66
C GLY A 150 -3.78 -8.42 11.57
N SER A 151 -3.37 -9.01 12.70
CA SER A 151 -2.63 -8.28 13.74
C SER A 151 -1.18 -7.94 13.36
N THR A 152 -0.61 -8.64 12.38
CA THR A 152 0.78 -8.47 11.93
C THR A 152 0.89 -7.82 10.55
N ALA A 153 -0.23 -7.39 9.96
CA ALA A 153 -0.30 -6.90 8.58
C ALA A 153 0.80 -5.90 8.20
N MET A 154 1.06 -4.90 9.06
CA MET A 154 2.11 -3.91 8.81
C MET A 154 3.52 -4.52 8.78
N LEU A 155 3.81 -5.44 9.71
CA LEU A 155 5.11 -6.13 9.76
C LEU A 155 5.30 -7.01 8.53
N ASP A 156 4.26 -7.74 8.14
CA ASP A 156 4.27 -8.63 6.98
C ASP A 156 4.43 -7.83 5.68
N ALA A 157 3.71 -6.72 5.54
CA ALA A 157 3.83 -5.83 4.39
C ALA A 157 5.21 -5.16 4.30
N LEU A 158 5.82 -4.77 5.44
CA LEU A 158 7.18 -4.23 5.48
C LEU A 158 8.22 -5.29 5.12
N ALA A 159 8.08 -6.52 5.61
CA ALA A 159 8.93 -7.65 5.25
C ALA A 159 8.82 -7.96 3.75
N TYR A 160 7.61 -7.96 3.21
CA TYR A 160 7.35 -8.12 1.77
C TYR A 160 8.05 -7.03 0.94
N CYS A 161 7.88 -5.76 1.32
CA CYS A 161 8.55 -4.65 0.64
C CYS A 161 10.08 -4.75 0.73
N LYS A 162 10.62 -5.24 1.86
CA LYS A 162 12.06 -5.47 2.03
C LYS A 162 12.56 -6.55 1.08
N ALA A 163 11.86 -7.68 0.99
CA ALA A 163 12.21 -8.78 0.09
C ALA A 163 12.11 -8.36 -1.39
N ALA A 164 11.06 -7.63 -1.77
CA ALA A 164 10.93 -7.08 -3.12
C ALA A 164 12.10 -6.14 -3.47
N ARG A 165 12.50 -5.26 -2.54
CA ARG A 165 13.67 -4.38 -2.75
C ARG A 165 14.97 -5.17 -2.90
N ALA A 166 15.16 -6.25 -2.14
CA ALA A 166 16.34 -7.10 -2.24
C ALA A 166 16.49 -7.77 -3.62
N THR A 167 15.39 -7.98 -4.33
CA THR A 167 15.38 -8.51 -5.71
C THR A 167 15.32 -7.43 -6.79
N GLY A 168 15.44 -6.15 -6.40
CA GLY A 168 15.39 -5.01 -7.32
C GLY A 168 13.99 -4.64 -7.80
N VAL A 169 12.94 -5.17 -7.16
CA VAL A 169 11.54 -4.85 -7.50
C VAL A 169 11.03 -3.71 -6.60
N PRO A 170 10.69 -2.54 -7.17
CA PRO A 170 10.11 -1.45 -6.39
C PRO A 170 8.70 -1.81 -5.90
N ALA A 171 8.49 -1.73 -4.59
CA ALA A 171 7.19 -1.92 -3.95
C ALA A 171 6.83 -0.70 -3.08
N ALA A 172 5.64 -0.16 -3.27
CA ALA A 172 5.10 0.95 -2.48
C ALA A 172 4.15 0.44 -1.40
N LEU A 173 4.24 0.98 -0.20
CA LEU A 173 3.42 0.61 0.95
C LEU A 173 2.27 1.61 1.13
N GLU A 174 1.06 1.10 1.32
CA GLU A 174 -0.13 1.87 1.68
C GLU A 174 -0.73 1.29 2.97
N ILE A 175 -1.16 2.15 3.89
CA ILE A 175 -1.93 1.74 5.06
C ILE A 175 -3.40 1.72 4.67
N SER A 176 -4.10 0.62 4.95
CA SER A 176 -5.52 0.50 4.59
C SER A 176 -6.38 1.48 5.38
N GLN A 177 -7.61 1.73 4.90
CA GLN A 177 -8.55 2.64 5.55
C GLN A 177 -8.81 2.30 7.04
N SER A 178 -8.78 1.02 7.40
CA SER A 178 -9.02 0.58 8.78
C SER A 178 -7.85 0.91 9.73
N GLY A 179 -6.69 1.29 9.17
CA GLY A 179 -5.43 1.45 9.90
C GLY A 179 -4.82 0.14 10.40
N ARG A 180 -5.48 -1.00 10.17
CA ARG A 180 -5.07 -2.32 10.66
C ARG A 180 -4.48 -3.21 9.58
N GLY A 181 -4.85 -2.97 8.33
CA GLY A 181 -4.29 -3.66 7.17
C GLY A 181 -3.27 -2.79 6.45
N ALA A 182 -2.56 -3.41 5.51
CA ALA A 182 -1.63 -2.71 4.64
C ALA A 182 -1.64 -3.34 3.25
N HIS A 183 -1.41 -2.54 2.22
CA HIS A 183 -1.23 -3.01 0.86
C HIS A 183 0.20 -2.75 0.41
N ALA A 184 0.81 -3.72 -0.26
CA ALA A 184 2.03 -3.50 -1.03
C ALA A 184 1.68 -3.47 -2.53
N TRP A 185 2.11 -2.41 -3.21
CA TRP A 185 1.82 -2.14 -4.62
C TRP A 185 3.08 -2.27 -5.45
N ILE A 186 3.01 -3.04 -6.54
CA ILE A 186 4.05 -3.11 -7.58
C ILE A 186 3.42 -2.62 -8.88
N PHE A 187 4.09 -1.66 -9.55
CA PHE A 187 3.62 -1.06 -10.79
C PHE A 187 4.53 -1.46 -11.96
N PHE A 188 3.93 -1.84 -13.09
CA PHE A 188 4.63 -2.23 -14.31
C PHE A 188 4.57 -1.10 -15.33
N THR A 189 5.67 -0.89 -16.05
CA THR A 189 5.75 0.13 -17.12
C THR A 189 4.76 -0.16 -18.24
N ASP A 190 4.69 -1.43 -18.61
CA ASP A 190 3.88 -1.99 -19.68
C ASP A 190 2.86 -2.98 -19.10
N PRO A 191 1.71 -3.21 -19.77
CA PRO A 191 0.78 -4.24 -19.32
C PRO A 191 1.45 -5.60 -19.45
N ILE A 192 1.40 -6.39 -18.38
CA ILE A 192 1.91 -7.76 -18.36
C ILE A 192 0.78 -8.75 -18.12
N PRO A 193 0.90 -10.03 -18.55
CA PRO A 193 -0.09 -11.04 -18.21
C PRO A 193 -0.30 -11.14 -16.70
N ALA A 194 -1.55 -11.15 -16.24
CA ALA A 194 -1.85 -11.18 -14.82
C ALA A 194 -1.32 -12.43 -14.10
N ALA A 195 -1.15 -13.54 -14.83
CA ALA A 195 -0.48 -14.73 -14.32
C ALA A 195 0.99 -14.44 -13.95
N THR A 196 1.72 -13.77 -14.83
CA THR A 196 3.10 -13.34 -14.59
C THR A 196 3.19 -12.36 -13.43
N ALA A 197 2.28 -11.37 -13.36
CA ALA A 197 2.22 -10.44 -12.24
C ALA A 197 2.06 -11.16 -10.90
N ARG A 198 1.18 -12.16 -10.82
CA ARG A 198 1.00 -12.99 -9.61
C ARG A 198 2.26 -13.79 -9.26
N SER A 199 2.94 -14.38 -10.25
CA SER A 199 4.19 -15.09 -10.03
C SER A 199 5.27 -14.17 -9.45
N VAL A 200 5.44 -12.96 -10.01
CA VAL A 200 6.33 -11.93 -9.43
C VAL A 200 5.94 -11.63 -7.99
N GLY A 201 4.64 -11.54 -7.72
CA GLY A 201 4.10 -11.27 -6.39
C GLY A 201 4.46 -12.30 -5.32
N THR A 202 4.71 -13.55 -5.71
CA THR A 202 5.05 -14.64 -4.79
C THR A 202 6.55 -14.78 -4.54
N VAL A 203 7.42 -14.27 -5.43
CA VAL A 203 8.88 -14.36 -5.29
C VAL A 203 9.42 -13.68 -4.01
N PRO A 204 8.91 -12.51 -3.56
CA PRO A 204 9.33 -11.89 -2.30
C PRO A 204 9.04 -12.72 -1.04
N VAL A 205 8.23 -13.78 -1.15
CA VAL A 205 7.79 -14.62 -0.02
C VAL A 205 8.45 -16.00 -0.05
N ALA A 206 9.24 -16.30 -1.10
CA ALA A 206 9.90 -17.59 -1.31
C ALA A 206 11.31 -17.65 -0.72
#